data_AF-A0AAF5PQG0-F1
#
_entry.id   AF-A0AAF5PQG0-F1
#
_cell.length_a   1.000
_cell.length_b   1.000
_cell.length_c   1.000
_cell.angle_alpha   90.00
_cell.angle_beta   90.00
_cell.angle_gamma   90.00
#
_symmetry.space_group_name_H-M   'P 1'
#
loop_
_entity.id
_entity.type
_entity.pdbx_description
1 polymer ?
#
loop_
_entity_poly.entity_id
_entity_poly.type
_entity_poly.pdbx_seq_one_letter_code
_entity_poly.pdbx_strand_id
1 'polypeptide(L)'
;MNENQTGKYYHGYLTVDDVQPLLKNDGDFLIRKTNYKDMTILSLDVCTNKGIKHFIINQDTKGEIYIEKNKKKSIAELIEWHLSTKTPITERSQVVLKKGITRPNWLLKKEQIKMIKKLGEGAFGEVYCGEYKDANDHVHLAAIKTMHDKASRTARFSFLKEARIMRKFDHPNIVRIFGVVADEAPLLILMELCEGGSTLSFLRKNRGMIVPQLKMRFITETASGLKYLEQKNCIHRDIAARNCLLTRNFHIKLSDFGMSDEKTPIQDKSLDKVPIKWLAPETMQNRIYSTKTDVWSYGIMVGIC
;
A
#
# COMPACT_ATOMS: atom_id res chain seq x y z
N MET A 1 -11.12 -19.96 -6.15
CA MET A 1 -11.78 -20.06 -4.83
C MET A 1 -12.59 -18.78 -4.64
N ASN A 2 -13.92 -18.89 -4.61
CA ASN A 2 -14.84 -17.75 -4.41
C ASN A 2 -14.80 -17.26 -2.95
N GLU A 3 -15.15 -15.99 -2.69
CA GLU A 3 -15.26 -15.42 -1.33
C GLU A 3 -16.14 -16.26 -0.38
N ASN A 4 -17.15 -16.96 -0.92
CA ASN A 4 -17.99 -17.89 -0.16
C ASN A 4 -17.20 -19.03 0.51
N GLN A 5 -15.99 -19.34 0.04
CA GLN A 5 -15.13 -20.36 0.64
C GLN A 5 -14.17 -19.82 1.69
N THR A 6 -13.79 -18.53 1.65
CA THR A 6 -12.71 -17.94 2.50
C THR A 6 -13.23 -17.15 3.70
N GLY A 7 -14.54 -16.86 3.77
CA GLY A 7 -15.21 -16.25 4.92
C GLY A 7 -14.85 -14.77 5.17
N LYS A 8 -15.54 -14.15 6.14
CA LYS A 8 -15.39 -12.72 6.51
C LYS A 8 -14.03 -12.30 7.07
N TYR A 9 -13.12 -13.26 7.26
CA TYR A 9 -11.76 -13.06 7.79
C TYR A 9 -10.68 -13.04 6.70
N TYR A 10 -11.08 -13.04 5.43
CA TYR A 10 -10.18 -13.04 4.28
C TYR A 10 -9.63 -11.64 3.97
N HIS A 11 -8.32 -11.56 3.76
CA HIS A 11 -7.55 -10.32 3.61
C HIS A 11 -6.70 -10.29 2.33
N GLY A 12 -7.01 -11.12 1.34
CA GLY A 12 -6.33 -11.02 0.04
C GLY A 12 -4.82 -11.26 0.10
N TYR A 13 -4.06 -10.48 -0.67
CA TYR A 13 -2.61 -10.51 -0.82
C TYR A 13 -1.85 -9.65 0.19
N LEU A 14 -2.51 -9.14 1.24
CA LEU A 14 -1.83 -8.35 2.28
C LEU A 14 -0.57 -9.09 2.81
N THR A 15 0.50 -8.34 3.01
CA THR A 15 1.78 -8.86 3.52
C THR A 15 1.73 -9.02 5.04
N VAL A 16 2.73 -9.71 5.61
CA VAL A 16 2.85 -9.85 7.08
C VAL A 16 2.89 -8.47 7.76
N ASP A 17 3.65 -7.54 7.20
CA ASP A 17 3.73 -6.16 7.69
C ASP A 17 2.39 -5.41 7.64
N ASP A 18 1.52 -5.74 6.67
CA ASP A 18 0.21 -5.10 6.53
C ASP A 18 -0.79 -5.63 7.57
N VAL A 19 -0.68 -6.91 7.92
CA VAL A 19 -1.60 -7.59 8.85
C VAL A 19 -1.16 -7.52 10.30
N GLN A 20 0.13 -7.33 10.57
CA GLN A 20 0.66 -7.25 11.93
C GLN A 20 -0.06 -6.20 12.80
N PRO A 21 -0.34 -4.97 12.32
CA PRO A 21 -1.10 -3.99 13.11
C PRO A 21 -2.57 -4.39 13.40
N LEU A 22 -3.11 -5.35 12.66
CA LEU A 22 -4.49 -5.85 12.81
C LEU A 22 -4.60 -6.98 13.84
N LEU A 23 -3.51 -7.71 14.07
CA LEU A 23 -3.42 -8.89 14.92
C LEU A 23 -2.83 -8.51 16.29
N LYS A 24 -3.67 -8.06 17.23
CA LYS A 24 -3.22 -7.39 18.46
C LYS A 24 -3.12 -8.31 19.67
N ASN A 25 -4.03 -9.27 19.80
CA ASN A 25 -4.17 -10.12 20.98
C ASN A 25 -3.87 -11.58 20.66
N ASP A 26 -3.36 -12.34 21.62
CA ASP A 26 -3.13 -13.78 21.48
C ASP A 26 -4.41 -14.51 21.05
N GLY A 27 -4.34 -15.21 19.93
CA GLY A 27 -5.48 -15.90 19.30
C GLY A 27 -6.31 -15.04 18.34
N ASP A 28 -5.97 -13.76 18.13
CA ASP A 28 -6.45 -12.99 16.98
C ASP A 28 -5.97 -13.66 15.69
N PHE A 29 -6.83 -13.79 14.68
CA PHE A 29 -6.45 -14.43 13.43
C PHE A 29 -7.10 -13.83 12.19
N LEU A 30 -6.51 -14.09 11.04
CA LEU A 30 -7.09 -13.80 9.73
C LEU A 30 -6.56 -14.76 8.66
N ILE A 31 -7.20 -14.75 7.49
CA ILE A 31 -6.81 -15.58 6.35
C ILE A 31 -6.29 -14.68 5.24
N ARG A 32 -5.18 -15.04 4.62
CA ARG A 32 -4.62 -14.32 3.47
C ARG A 32 -3.94 -15.25 2.48
N LYS A 33 -3.73 -14.75 1.26
CA LYS A 33 -2.86 -15.37 0.26
C LYS A 33 -1.40 -15.08 0.60
N THR A 34 -0.55 -16.09 0.46
CA THR A 34 0.90 -15.97 0.60
C THR A 34 1.60 -16.80 -0.47
N ASN A 35 2.89 -16.57 -0.68
CA ASN A 35 3.69 -17.35 -1.63
C ASN A 35 4.53 -18.38 -0.88
N TYR A 36 4.40 -19.65 -1.28
CA TYR A 36 5.22 -20.77 -0.81
C TYR A 36 5.69 -21.60 -2.01
N LYS A 37 7.01 -21.76 -2.16
CA LYS A 37 7.63 -22.45 -3.31
C LYS A 37 7.03 -22.01 -4.66
N ASP A 38 6.98 -20.69 -4.87
CA ASP A 38 6.41 -20.03 -6.06
C ASP A 38 4.92 -20.23 -6.33
N MET A 39 4.22 -21.02 -5.52
CA MET A 39 2.77 -21.15 -5.57
C MET A 39 2.10 -20.12 -4.65
N THR A 40 0.96 -19.59 -5.11
CA THR A 40 0.07 -18.83 -4.22
C THR A 40 -0.78 -19.80 -3.44
N ILE A 41 -0.66 -19.75 -2.12
CA ILE A 41 -1.40 -20.61 -1.18
C ILE A 41 -2.17 -19.75 -0.18
N LEU A 42 -3.13 -20.36 0.52
CA LEU A 42 -3.81 -19.71 1.65
C LEU A 42 -3.07 -19.98 2.96
N SER A 43 -3.00 -18.95 3.79
CA SER A 43 -2.41 -18.99 5.13
C SER A 43 -3.41 -18.47 6.14
N LEU A 44 -3.58 -19.21 7.23
CA LEU A 44 -4.21 -18.76 8.46
C LEU A 44 -3.11 -18.16 9.33
N ASP A 45 -3.14 -16.84 9.49
CA ASP A 45 -2.19 -16.10 10.30
C ASP A 45 -2.80 -15.84 11.68
N VAL A 46 -2.06 -16.20 12.73
CA VAL A 46 -2.55 -16.11 14.11
C VAL A 46 -1.54 -15.41 15.00
N CYS A 47 -2.01 -14.41 15.73
CA CYS A 47 -1.22 -13.72 16.74
C CYS A 47 -0.96 -14.63 17.93
N THR A 48 0.29 -14.67 18.39
CA THR A 48 0.68 -15.36 19.61
C THR A 48 1.61 -14.50 20.46
N ASN A 49 1.81 -14.86 21.72
CA ASN A 49 2.80 -14.21 22.59
C ASN A 49 4.24 -14.22 22.03
N LYS A 50 4.54 -15.07 21.04
CA LYS A 50 5.86 -15.19 20.38
C LYS A 50 5.88 -14.54 18.98
N GLY A 51 4.87 -13.76 18.65
CA GLY A 51 4.68 -13.18 17.31
C GLY A 51 3.63 -13.93 16.48
N ILE A 52 3.57 -13.62 15.19
CA ILE A 52 2.57 -14.17 14.28
C ILE A 52 3.04 -15.55 13.78
N LYS A 53 2.17 -16.56 13.91
CA LYS A 53 2.37 -17.87 13.28
C LYS A 53 1.53 -17.99 12.01
N HIS A 54 2.09 -18.68 11.02
CA HIS A 54 1.50 -18.88 9.71
C HIS A 54 1.18 -20.37 9.50
N PHE A 55 -0.09 -20.70 9.33
CA PHE A 55 -0.54 -22.08 9.09
C PHE A 55 -1.05 -22.20 7.65
N ILE A 56 -0.40 -23.05 6.86
CA ILE A 56 -0.80 -23.29 5.47
C ILE A 56 -2.14 -24.04 5.46
N ILE A 57 -3.12 -23.47 4.78
CA ILE A 57 -4.40 -24.11 4.53
C ILE A 57 -4.27 -24.90 3.22
N ASN A 58 -4.40 -26.21 3.31
CA ASN A 58 -4.29 -27.11 2.16
C ASN A 58 -5.67 -27.51 1.65
N GLN A 59 -5.72 -27.97 0.41
CA GLN A 59 -6.89 -28.58 -0.21
C GLN A 59 -6.48 -29.91 -0.83
N ASP A 60 -7.24 -30.97 -0.57
CA ASP A 60 -6.98 -32.28 -1.19
C ASP A 60 -7.67 -32.45 -2.55
N THR A 61 -7.46 -33.60 -3.18
CA THR A 61 -8.03 -33.92 -4.50
C THR A 61 -9.55 -34.03 -4.51
N LYS A 62 -10.20 -34.21 -3.35
CA LYS A 62 -11.66 -34.23 -3.19
C LYS A 62 -12.22 -32.84 -2.91
N GLY A 63 -11.35 -31.82 -2.78
CA GLY A 63 -11.72 -30.45 -2.49
C GLY A 63 -11.86 -30.14 -1.00
N GLU A 64 -11.57 -31.09 -0.10
CA GLU A 64 -11.63 -30.87 1.35
C GLU A 64 -10.48 -29.98 1.81
N ILE A 65 -10.80 -29.04 2.69
CA ILE A 65 -9.88 -28.05 3.24
C ILE A 65 -9.34 -28.55 4.58
N TYR A 66 -8.03 -28.41 4.80
CA TYR A 66 -7.43 -28.88 6.04
C TYR A 66 -6.17 -28.13 6.49
N ILE A 67 -5.94 -28.19 7.79
CA ILE A 67 -4.66 -27.93 8.44
C ILE A 67 -4.30 -29.20 9.23
N GLU A 68 -3.10 -29.73 9.00
CA GLU A 68 -2.67 -31.07 9.47
C GLU A 68 -3.66 -32.19 9.12
N LYS A 69 -4.36 -32.76 10.12
CA LYS A 69 -5.26 -33.92 9.95
C LYS A 69 -6.74 -33.50 9.90
N ASN A 70 -7.07 -32.25 10.23
CA ASN A 70 -8.44 -31.80 10.39
C ASN A 70 -9.03 -31.36 9.05
N LYS A 71 -9.82 -32.23 8.42
CA LYS A 71 -10.50 -31.95 7.14
C LYS A 71 -11.92 -31.44 7.34
N LYS A 72 -12.31 -30.46 6.52
CA LYS A 72 -13.67 -29.89 6.45
C LYS A 72 -14.04 -29.56 5.00
N LYS A 73 -15.31 -29.29 4.73
CA LYS A 73 -15.78 -29.01 3.36
C LYS A 73 -15.47 -27.58 2.92
N SER A 74 -15.25 -26.67 3.86
CA SER A 74 -14.92 -25.27 3.60
C SER A 74 -13.98 -24.68 4.65
N ILE A 75 -13.35 -23.54 4.34
CA ILE A 75 -12.53 -22.83 5.33
C ILE A 75 -13.42 -22.28 6.44
N ALA A 76 -14.64 -21.83 6.13
CA ALA A 76 -15.60 -21.37 7.13
C ALA A 76 -15.88 -22.47 8.18
N GLU A 77 -16.19 -23.69 7.74
CA GLU A 77 -16.39 -24.84 8.63
C GLU A 77 -15.14 -25.18 9.45
N LEU A 78 -13.95 -25.11 8.85
CA LEU A 78 -12.68 -25.34 9.56
C LEU A 78 -12.45 -24.33 10.68
N ILE A 79 -12.69 -23.05 10.40
CA ILE A 79 -12.55 -21.98 11.39
C ILE A 79 -13.61 -22.09 12.49
N GLU A 80 -14.87 -22.31 12.13
CA GLU A 80 -15.96 -22.47 13.11
C GLU A 80 -15.73 -23.68 14.02
N TRP A 81 -15.22 -24.79 13.47
CA TRP A 81 -14.85 -25.95 14.25
C TRP A 81 -13.75 -25.62 15.28
N HIS A 82 -12.63 -25.02 14.87
CA HIS A 82 -11.58 -24.62 15.82
C HIS A 82 -12.05 -23.60 16.87
N LEU A 83 -12.93 -22.67 16.48
CA LEU A 83 -13.51 -21.68 17.39
C LEU A 83 -14.44 -22.31 18.43
N SER A 84 -15.23 -23.31 18.05
CA SER A 84 -16.20 -23.98 18.92
C SER A 84 -15.56 -25.01 19.84
N THR A 85 -14.69 -25.87 19.31
CA THR A 85 -14.05 -26.94 20.09
C THR A 85 -12.84 -26.47 20.90
N LYS A 86 -12.31 -25.28 20.59
CA LYS A 86 -11.03 -24.78 21.12
C LYS A 86 -9.85 -25.71 20.88
N THR A 87 -9.98 -26.63 19.92
CA THR A 87 -8.88 -27.53 19.55
C THR A 87 -7.75 -26.70 18.93
N PRO A 88 -6.49 -26.93 19.35
CA PRO A 88 -5.35 -26.27 18.73
C PRO A 88 -5.28 -26.48 17.23
N ILE A 89 -4.76 -25.49 16.50
CA ILE A 89 -4.57 -25.55 15.04
C ILE A 89 -3.62 -26.70 14.68
N THR A 90 -2.57 -26.88 15.47
CA THR A 90 -1.68 -28.03 15.38
C THR A 90 -1.26 -28.53 16.75
N GLU A 91 -1.02 -29.85 16.86
CA GLU A 91 -0.54 -30.49 18.09
C GLU A 91 0.78 -29.88 18.57
N ARG A 92 1.69 -29.57 17.64
CA ARG A 92 3.00 -29.00 17.99
C ARG A 92 2.90 -27.54 18.45
N SER A 93 2.02 -26.75 17.84
CA SER A 93 1.98 -25.30 18.09
C SER A 93 1.18 -24.92 19.32
N GLN A 94 0.19 -25.75 19.69
CA GLN A 94 -0.78 -25.50 20.76
C GLN A 94 -1.53 -24.16 20.62
N VAL A 95 -1.56 -23.57 19.41
CA VAL A 95 -2.23 -22.29 19.15
C VAL A 95 -3.73 -22.52 18.99
N VAL A 96 -4.53 -21.73 19.70
CA VAL A 96 -5.99 -21.80 19.66
C VAL A 96 -6.57 -20.52 19.07
N LEU A 97 -7.55 -20.64 18.18
CA LEU A 97 -8.26 -19.50 17.62
C LEU A 97 -9.21 -18.87 18.66
N LYS A 98 -9.16 -17.55 18.80
CA LYS A 98 -10.04 -16.80 19.71
C LYS A 98 -10.91 -15.79 18.98
N LYS A 99 -10.33 -14.94 18.14
CA LYS A 99 -11.05 -13.84 17.48
C LYS A 99 -10.63 -13.68 16.02
N GLY A 100 -11.59 -13.83 15.12
CA GLY A 100 -11.36 -13.55 13.70
C GLY A 100 -11.40 -12.06 13.44
N ILE A 101 -10.32 -11.53 12.87
CA ILE A 101 -10.24 -10.15 12.41
C ILE A 101 -10.99 -10.04 11.10
N THR A 102 -11.95 -9.12 11.03
CA THR A 102 -12.73 -8.86 9.82
C THR A 102 -12.03 -7.85 8.92
N ARG A 103 -12.40 -7.88 7.64
CA ARG A 103 -11.93 -6.90 6.64
C ARG A 103 -12.10 -5.46 7.16
N PRO A 104 -11.04 -4.65 7.16
CA PRO A 104 -11.12 -3.25 7.53
C PRO A 104 -11.66 -2.39 6.38
N ASN A 105 -12.22 -1.21 6.70
CA ASN A 105 -12.90 -0.34 5.72
C ASN A 105 -12.01 0.15 4.56
N TRP A 106 -10.69 0.22 4.76
CA TRP A 106 -9.74 0.62 3.72
C TRP A 106 -9.36 -0.53 2.78
N LEU A 107 -9.69 -1.78 3.13
CA LEU A 107 -9.50 -2.94 2.26
C LEU A 107 -10.80 -3.11 1.44
N LEU A 108 -10.83 -2.42 0.30
CA LEU A 108 -11.99 -2.37 -0.58
C LEU A 108 -12.09 -3.62 -1.45
N LYS A 109 -13.30 -3.92 -1.91
CA LYS A 109 -13.56 -4.96 -2.89
C LYS A 109 -13.56 -4.40 -4.31
N LYS A 110 -13.28 -5.27 -5.28
CA LYS A 110 -13.25 -4.91 -6.70
C LYS A 110 -14.60 -4.40 -7.20
N GLU A 111 -15.70 -4.95 -6.69
CA GLU A 111 -17.06 -4.57 -7.09
C GLU A 111 -17.43 -3.15 -6.65
N GLN A 112 -16.71 -2.60 -5.68
CA GLN A 112 -16.87 -1.21 -5.25
C GLN A 112 -16.20 -0.22 -6.22
N ILE A 113 -15.42 -0.69 -7.19
CA ILE A 113 -14.56 0.16 -8.03
C ILE A 113 -15.06 0.21 -9.47
N LYS A 114 -15.13 1.41 -10.03
CA LYS A 114 -15.42 1.65 -11.44
C LYS A 114 -14.33 2.49 -12.08
N MET A 115 -13.57 1.87 -12.98
CA MET A 115 -12.53 2.54 -13.77
C MET A 115 -13.18 3.37 -14.88
N ILE A 116 -12.76 4.63 -15.08
CA ILE A 116 -13.37 5.53 -16.07
C ILE A 116 -12.39 5.89 -17.18
N LYS A 117 -11.24 6.49 -16.84
CA LYS A 117 -10.30 7.03 -17.86
C LYS A 117 -8.85 6.87 -17.44
N LYS A 118 -7.98 6.38 -18.33
CA LYS A 118 -6.52 6.36 -18.09
C LYS A 118 -5.99 7.79 -17.97
N LEU A 119 -5.28 8.07 -16.88
CA LEU A 119 -4.59 9.32 -16.59
C LEU A 119 -3.11 9.26 -16.98
N GLY A 120 -2.49 8.10 -16.84
CA GLY A 120 -1.08 7.91 -17.11
C GLY A 120 -0.59 6.51 -16.78
N GLU A 121 0.73 6.39 -16.64
CA GLU A 121 1.43 5.14 -16.36
C GLU A 121 2.59 5.41 -15.40
N GLY A 122 2.75 4.54 -14.41
CA GLY A 122 3.81 4.58 -13.41
C GLY A 122 4.61 3.30 -13.39
N ALA A 123 5.50 3.15 -12.40
CA ALA A 123 6.45 2.04 -12.34
C ALA A 123 5.82 0.64 -12.24
N PHE A 124 4.61 0.53 -11.66
CA PHE A 124 3.93 -0.75 -11.42
C PHE A 124 2.83 -1.06 -12.45
N GLY A 125 2.36 -0.06 -13.17
CA GLY A 125 1.17 -0.14 -13.99
C GLY A 125 0.54 1.21 -14.24
N GLU A 126 -0.70 1.17 -14.69
CA GLU A 126 -1.44 2.31 -15.18
C GLU A 126 -2.13 3.06 -14.03
N VAL A 127 -2.39 4.35 -14.24
CA VAL A 127 -3.18 5.16 -13.32
C VAL A 127 -4.44 5.61 -14.04
N TYR A 128 -5.59 5.41 -13.41
CA TYR A 128 -6.90 5.77 -13.94
C TYR A 128 -7.59 6.79 -13.04
N CYS A 129 -8.45 7.63 -13.61
CA CYS A 129 -9.54 8.27 -12.90
C CYS A 129 -10.68 7.26 -12.84
N GLY A 130 -11.34 7.16 -11.69
CA GLY A 130 -12.50 6.31 -11.50
C GLY A 130 -13.33 6.72 -10.30
N GLU A 131 -14.33 5.91 -10.03
CA GLU A 131 -15.24 6.05 -8.90
C GLU A 131 -15.06 4.86 -7.94
N TYR A 132 -15.22 5.10 -6.64
CA TYR A 132 -15.39 4.03 -5.67
C TYR A 132 -16.60 4.27 -4.76
N LYS A 133 -17.23 3.18 -4.32
CA LYS A 133 -18.29 3.20 -3.31
C LYS A 133 -17.73 2.91 -1.93
N ASP A 134 -18.00 3.78 -0.97
CA ASP A 134 -17.65 3.54 0.44
C ASP A 134 -18.63 2.54 1.09
N ALA A 135 -18.44 2.27 2.40
CA ALA A 135 -19.27 1.33 3.14
C ALA A 135 -20.75 1.77 3.29
N ASN A 136 -21.06 3.04 3.03
CA ASN A 136 -22.40 3.61 3.06
C ASN A 136 -22.96 3.85 1.66
N ASP A 137 -22.39 3.19 0.63
CA ASP A 137 -22.76 3.33 -0.78
C ASP A 137 -22.58 4.75 -1.38
N HIS A 138 -21.86 5.65 -0.71
CA HIS A 138 -21.52 6.94 -1.31
C HIS A 138 -20.45 6.78 -2.37
N VAL A 139 -20.65 7.45 -3.51
CA VAL A 139 -19.72 7.42 -4.65
C VAL A 139 -18.73 8.56 -4.53
N HIS A 140 -17.44 8.24 -4.64
CA HIS A 140 -16.33 9.18 -4.56
C HIS A 140 -15.42 9.06 -5.79
N LEU A 141 -14.91 10.18 -6.29
CA LEU A 141 -13.89 10.19 -7.34
C LEU A 141 -12.51 9.85 -6.76
N ALA A 142 -11.73 9.08 -7.52
CA ALA A 142 -10.40 8.65 -7.12
C ALA A 142 -9.43 8.54 -8.30
N ALA A 143 -8.14 8.71 -8.00
CA ALA A 143 -7.05 8.19 -8.80
C ALA A 143 -6.78 6.73 -8.39
N ILE A 144 -6.77 5.81 -9.36
CA ILE A 144 -6.67 4.37 -9.15
C ILE A 144 -5.39 3.88 -9.82
N LYS A 145 -4.37 3.60 -9.02
CA LYS A 145 -3.09 3.02 -9.47
C LYS A 145 -3.26 1.51 -9.55
N THR A 146 -2.93 0.91 -10.68
CA THR A 146 -3.01 -0.54 -10.91
C THR A 146 -1.63 -1.18 -10.84
N MET A 147 -1.60 -2.46 -10.50
CA MET A 147 -0.43 -3.31 -10.66
C MET A 147 -0.71 -4.33 -11.76
N HIS A 148 0.23 -4.49 -12.70
CA HIS A 148 0.09 -5.49 -13.77
C HIS A 148 -0.12 -6.93 -13.22
N ASP A 149 -0.96 -7.71 -13.90
CA ASP A 149 -1.34 -9.06 -13.47
C ASP A 149 -0.15 -10.04 -13.32
N LYS A 150 0.90 -9.85 -14.13
CA LYS A 150 2.12 -10.67 -14.12
C LYS A 150 3.25 -10.09 -13.25
N ALA A 151 2.94 -9.18 -12.33
CA ALA A 151 3.94 -8.57 -11.47
C ALA A 151 4.62 -9.61 -10.57
N SER A 152 5.95 -9.46 -10.42
CA SER A 152 6.75 -10.30 -9.54
C SER A 152 6.32 -10.16 -8.08
N ARG A 153 6.66 -11.15 -7.25
CA ARG A 153 6.42 -11.09 -5.80
C ARG A 153 7.02 -9.82 -5.16
N THR A 154 8.21 -9.44 -5.59
CA THR A 154 8.90 -8.23 -5.11
C THR A 154 8.14 -6.97 -5.53
N ALA A 155 7.66 -6.90 -6.77
CA ALA A 155 6.84 -5.77 -7.23
C ALA A 155 5.54 -5.65 -6.42
N ARG A 156 4.87 -6.78 -6.14
CA ARG A 156 3.69 -6.83 -5.27
C ARG A 156 3.96 -6.32 -3.86
N PHE A 157 5.09 -6.74 -3.28
CA PHE A 157 5.49 -6.30 -1.95
C PHE A 157 5.72 -4.78 -1.92
N SER A 158 6.44 -4.24 -2.90
CA SER A 158 6.67 -2.79 -3.01
C SER A 158 5.37 -2.01 -3.24
N PHE A 159 4.46 -2.52 -4.08
CA PHE A 159 3.16 -1.90 -4.33
C PHE A 159 2.31 -1.81 -3.05
N LEU A 160 2.23 -2.89 -2.27
CA LEU A 160 1.51 -2.89 -0.99
C LEU A 160 2.24 -2.07 0.08
N LYS A 161 3.58 -2.04 0.07
CA LYS A 161 4.37 -1.17 0.95
C LYS A 161 4.04 0.30 0.72
N GLU A 162 3.93 0.74 -0.54
CA GLU A 162 3.52 2.11 -0.88
C GLU A 162 2.19 2.47 -0.21
N ALA A 163 1.17 1.63 -0.40
CA ALA A 163 -0.14 1.85 0.24
C ALA A 163 -0.07 1.83 1.77
N ARG A 164 0.71 0.93 2.36
CA ARG A 164 0.91 0.84 3.81
C ARG A 164 1.52 2.11 4.38
N ILE A 165 2.52 2.67 3.71
CA ILE A 165 3.15 3.93 4.11
C ILE A 165 2.12 5.07 4.00
N MET A 166 1.45 5.21 2.85
CA MET A 166 0.47 6.28 2.63
C MET A 166 -0.66 6.28 3.65
N ARG A 167 -1.11 5.11 4.12
CA ARG A 167 -2.19 4.97 5.11
C ARG A 167 -1.88 5.57 6.48
N LYS A 168 -0.62 5.92 6.75
CA LYS A 168 -0.18 6.55 8.00
C LYS A 168 -0.24 8.08 7.95
N PHE A 169 -0.53 8.65 6.78
CA PHE A 169 -0.46 10.08 6.55
C PHE A 169 -1.84 10.71 6.41
N ASP A 170 -1.99 11.85 7.08
CA ASP A 170 -3.15 12.72 6.97
C ASP A 170 -2.64 14.16 7.08
N HIS A 171 -2.45 14.80 5.92
CA HIS A 171 -1.88 16.13 5.82
C HIS A 171 -2.36 16.80 4.52
N PRO A 172 -2.69 18.10 4.52
CA PRO A 172 -3.23 18.80 3.34
C PRO A 172 -2.31 18.71 2.10
N ASN A 173 -0.99 18.68 2.30
CA ASN A 173 0.00 18.63 1.22
C ASN A 173 0.57 17.23 0.93
N ILE A 174 -0.15 16.17 1.31
CA ILE A 174 0.14 14.79 0.91
C ILE A 174 -1.11 14.22 0.25
N VAL A 175 -0.93 13.45 -0.83
CA VAL A 175 -2.03 12.74 -1.47
C VAL A 175 -2.64 11.75 -0.48
N ARG A 176 -3.94 11.92 -0.22
CA ARG A 176 -4.67 11.01 0.67
C ARG A 176 -4.93 9.67 -0.03
N ILE A 177 -4.73 8.58 0.70
CA ILE A 177 -5.17 7.25 0.29
C ILE A 177 -6.57 6.98 0.83
N PHE A 178 -7.43 6.41 0.00
CA PHE A 178 -8.78 5.98 0.37
C PHE A 178 -8.82 4.49 0.73
N GLY A 179 -8.06 3.67 0.01
CA GLY A 179 -8.01 2.24 0.26
C GLY A 179 -7.20 1.46 -0.76
N VAL A 180 -7.24 0.14 -0.63
CA VAL A 180 -6.62 -0.80 -1.55
C VAL A 180 -7.59 -1.92 -1.89
N VAL A 181 -7.50 -2.44 -3.11
CA VAL A 181 -8.09 -3.73 -3.50
C VAL A 181 -6.96 -4.74 -3.59
N ALA A 182 -7.01 -5.75 -2.73
CA ALA A 182 -5.92 -6.71 -2.60
C ALA A 182 -6.36 -8.19 -2.69
N ASP A 183 -7.63 -8.48 -3.00
CA ASP A 183 -8.16 -9.85 -2.96
C ASP A 183 -7.61 -10.74 -4.07
N GLU A 184 -7.54 -10.17 -5.27
CA GLU A 184 -7.08 -10.79 -6.49
C GLU A 184 -6.42 -9.77 -7.41
N ALA A 185 -5.67 -10.24 -8.40
CA ALA A 185 -5.14 -9.37 -9.43
C ALA A 185 -6.28 -8.86 -10.34
N PRO A 186 -6.18 -7.62 -10.86
CA PRO A 186 -5.15 -6.62 -10.57
C PRO A 186 -5.32 -6.01 -9.17
N LEU A 187 -4.21 -5.77 -8.47
CA LEU A 187 -4.24 -5.03 -7.21
C LEU A 187 -4.36 -3.53 -7.49
N LEU A 188 -5.10 -2.82 -6.64
CA LEU A 188 -5.41 -1.39 -6.82
C LEU A 188 -5.05 -0.59 -5.56
N ILE A 189 -4.55 0.63 -5.77
CA ILE A 189 -4.43 1.66 -4.73
C ILE A 189 -5.33 2.82 -5.14
N LEU A 190 -6.27 3.17 -4.25
CA LEU A 190 -7.22 4.25 -4.46
C LEU A 190 -6.79 5.49 -3.68
N MET A 191 -6.64 6.60 -4.38
CA MET A 191 -6.09 7.84 -3.86
C MET A 191 -6.95 9.02 -4.27
N GLU A 192 -6.77 10.13 -3.57
CA GLU A 192 -7.32 11.42 -3.94
C GLU A 192 -6.93 11.82 -5.36
N LEU A 193 -7.93 12.22 -6.15
CA LEU A 193 -7.72 12.70 -7.51
C LEU A 193 -7.25 14.16 -7.50
N CYS A 194 -6.03 14.39 -7.97
CA CYS A 194 -5.48 15.73 -8.17
C CYS A 194 -5.67 16.18 -9.63
N GLU A 195 -6.79 16.87 -9.91
CA GLU A 195 -7.22 17.24 -11.27
C GLU A 195 -6.26 18.17 -12.02
N GLY A 196 -5.43 18.94 -11.29
CA GLY A 196 -4.42 19.82 -11.88
C GLY A 196 -3.21 19.08 -12.44
N GLY A 197 -3.11 17.76 -12.23
CA GLY A 197 -2.01 16.93 -12.71
C GLY A 197 -0.69 17.24 -12.01
N SER A 198 0.44 16.89 -12.64
CA SER A 198 1.75 17.15 -12.07
C SER A 198 2.14 18.62 -12.17
N THR A 199 2.83 19.11 -11.13
CA THR A 199 3.34 20.48 -11.04
C THR A 199 4.34 20.73 -12.17
N LEU A 200 5.17 19.75 -12.53
CA LEU A 200 6.08 19.87 -13.67
C LEU A 200 5.35 20.15 -14.99
N SER A 201 4.29 19.40 -15.29
CA SER A 201 3.50 19.61 -16.51
C SER A 201 2.80 20.97 -16.50
N PHE A 202 2.28 21.37 -15.33
CA PHE A 202 1.66 22.69 -15.14
C PHE A 202 2.66 23.84 -15.37
N LEU A 203 3.85 23.77 -14.77
CA LEU A 203 4.91 24.77 -14.92
C LEU A 203 5.35 24.91 -16.38
N ARG A 204 5.52 23.79 -17.09
CA ARG A 204 5.89 23.78 -18.51
C ARG A 204 4.82 24.39 -19.40
N LYS A 205 3.55 24.02 -19.18
CA LYS A 205 2.43 24.50 -19.98
C LYS A 205 2.20 26.00 -19.83
N ASN A 206 2.48 26.57 -18.65
CA ASN A 206 2.21 27.97 -18.32
C ASN A 206 3.51 28.79 -18.19
N ARG A 207 4.59 28.37 -18.86
CA ARG A 207 5.90 29.02 -18.75
C ARG A 207 5.78 30.52 -19.06
N GLY A 208 6.31 31.36 -18.16
CA GLY A 208 6.27 32.82 -18.30
C GLY A 208 4.94 33.48 -17.87
N MET A 209 3.89 32.69 -17.59
CA MET A 209 2.57 33.20 -17.19
C MET A 209 2.28 33.01 -15.69
N ILE A 210 3.13 32.25 -14.98
CA ILE A 210 2.93 31.94 -13.57
C ILE A 210 3.46 33.08 -12.71
N VAL A 211 2.57 33.71 -11.95
CA VAL A 211 2.92 34.78 -11.02
C VAL A 211 3.84 34.25 -9.89
N PRO A 212 4.81 35.04 -9.41
CA PRO A 212 5.75 34.62 -8.36
C PRO A 212 5.07 34.10 -7.09
N GLN A 213 3.93 34.68 -6.70
CA GLN A 213 3.18 34.29 -5.50
C GLN A 213 2.68 32.85 -5.57
N LEU A 214 2.27 32.38 -6.76
CA LEU A 214 1.81 31.00 -6.94
C LEU A 214 2.98 30.02 -6.82
N LYS A 215 4.15 30.37 -7.36
CA LYS A 215 5.39 29.57 -7.18
C LYS A 215 5.80 29.50 -5.72
N MET A 216 5.78 30.64 -5.03
CA MET A 216 6.07 30.71 -3.59
C MET A 216 5.11 29.83 -2.78
N ARG A 217 3.83 29.78 -3.16
CA ARG A 217 2.87 28.86 -2.54
C ARG A 217 3.25 27.40 -2.79
N PHE A 218 3.59 27.02 -4.02
CA PHE A 218 3.95 25.64 -4.34
C PHE A 218 5.15 25.15 -3.52
N ILE A 219 6.22 25.95 -3.43
CA ILE A 219 7.41 25.57 -2.66
C ILE A 219 7.12 25.52 -1.15
N THR A 220 6.27 26.40 -0.64
CA THR A 220 5.87 26.44 0.79
C THR A 220 5.02 25.23 1.17
N GLU A 221 4.03 24.90 0.34
CA GLU A 221 3.16 23.74 0.55
C GLU A 221 3.93 22.42 0.44
N THR A 222 4.86 22.33 -0.51
CA THR A 222 5.75 21.16 -0.60
C THR A 222 6.62 21.03 0.67
N ALA A 223 7.21 22.13 1.16
CA ALA A 223 7.98 22.12 2.39
C ALA A 223 7.14 21.71 3.60
N SER A 224 5.87 22.13 3.67
CA SER A 224 4.93 21.70 4.72
C SER A 224 4.72 20.18 4.68
N GLY A 225 4.52 19.60 3.49
CA GLY A 225 4.43 18.15 3.32
C GLY A 225 5.70 17.42 3.76
N LEU A 226 6.88 17.92 3.38
CA LEU A 226 8.17 17.33 3.77
C LEU A 226 8.42 17.40 5.28
N LYS A 227 8.08 18.52 5.91
CA LYS A 227 8.15 18.67 7.37
C LYS A 227 7.29 17.62 8.06
N TYR A 228 6.08 17.38 7.55
CA TYR A 228 5.20 16.34 8.10
C TYR A 228 5.80 14.93 7.92
N LEU A 229 6.40 14.63 6.75
CA LEU A 229 7.07 13.34 6.52
C LEU A 229 8.27 13.14 7.47
N GLU A 230 9.08 14.18 7.70
CA GLU A 230 10.18 14.14 8.67
C GLU A 230 9.65 13.82 10.08
N GLN A 231 8.56 14.46 10.51
CA GLN A 231 7.92 14.18 11.81
C GLN A 231 7.38 12.75 11.92
N LYS A 232 7.08 12.08 10.79
CA LYS A 232 6.66 10.68 10.74
C LYS A 232 7.83 9.71 10.50
N ASN A 233 9.08 10.19 10.53
CA ASN A 233 10.28 9.41 10.20
C ASN A 233 10.21 8.74 8.82
N CYS A 234 9.53 9.38 7.87
CA CYS A 234 9.43 8.88 6.49
C CYS A 234 10.38 9.65 5.58
N ILE A 235 11.18 8.92 4.82
CA ILE A 235 11.97 9.44 3.69
C ILE A 235 11.18 9.16 2.42
N HIS A 236 10.94 10.18 1.60
CA HIS A 236 10.21 10.05 0.35
C HIS A 236 11.07 9.44 -0.77
N ARG A 237 12.34 9.89 -0.88
CA ARG A 237 13.36 9.40 -1.84
C ARG A 237 13.14 9.72 -3.32
N ASP A 238 12.04 10.38 -3.68
CA ASP A 238 11.78 10.83 -5.05
C ASP A 238 11.03 12.17 -5.10
N ILE A 239 11.54 13.15 -4.34
CA ILE A 239 11.00 14.51 -4.37
C ILE A 239 11.39 15.21 -5.66
N ALA A 240 10.39 15.50 -6.48
CA ALA A 240 10.54 16.23 -7.73
C ALA A 240 9.21 16.87 -8.13
N ALA A 241 9.25 17.92 -8.96
CA ALA A 241 8.04 18.59 -9.47
C ALA A 241 7.09 17.64 -10.24
N ARG A 242 7.59 16.53 -10.77
CA ARG A 242 6.76 15.49 -11.43
C ARG A 242 5.91 14.67 -10.45
N ASN A 243 6.36 14.56 -9.19
CA ASN A 243 5.71 13.83 -8.10
C ASN A 243 4.97 14.77 -7.12
N CYS A 244 4.95 16.06 -7.42
CA CYS A 244 4.07 17.03 -6.77
C CYS A 244 2.83 17.20 -7.66
N LEU A 245 1.66 16.90 -7.12
CA LEU A 245 0.37 16.97 -7.80
C LEU A 245 -0.39 18.25 -7.40
N LEU A 246 -1.21 18.77 -8.31
CA LEU A 246 -2.04 19.95 -8.08
C LEU A 246 -3.51 19.55 -7.94
N THR A 247 -4.15 20.02 -6.87
CA THR A 247 -5.61 19.95 -6.74
C THR A 247 -6.29 20.87 -7.76
N ARG A 248 -7.63 20.79 -7.86
CA ARG A 248 -8.44 21.70 -8.68
C ARG A 248 -8.17 23.19 -8.41
N ASN A 249 -7.85 23.53 -7.16
CA ASN A 249 -7.58 24.90 -6.72
C ASN A 249 -6.08 25.23 -6.67
N PHE A 250 -5.25 24.41 -7.34
CA PHE A 250 -3.80 24.55 -7.40
C PHE A 250 -3.10 24.50 -6.04
N HIS A 251 -3.56 23.65 -5.12
CA HIS A 251 -2.78 23.29 -3.94
C HIS A 251 -1.89 22.08 -4.23
N ILE A 252 -0.68 22.06 -3.68
CA ILE A 252 0.28 20.97 -3.84
C ILE A 252 -0.08 19.80 -2.93
N LYS A 253 0.05 18.60 -3.49
CA LYS A 253 0.07 17.32 -2.77
C LYS A 253 1.26 16.48 -3.22
N LEU A 254 2.10 16.06 -2.27
CA LEU A 254 3.15 15.08 -2.51
C LEU A 254 2.55 13.70 -2.81
N SER A 255 3.08 13.04 -3.83
CA SER A 255 2.59 11.78 -4.38
C SER A 255 3.74 10.83 -4.74
N ASP A 256 3.39 9.59 -5.07
CA ASP A 256 4.31 8.53 -5.50
C ASP A 256 5.31 8.10 -4.41
N PHE A 257 4.77 7.39 -3.41
CA PHE A 257 5.53 6.87 -2.28
C PHE A 257 6.19 5.51 -2.59
N GLY A 258 6.28 5.13 -3.86
CA GLY A 258 6.79 3.83 -4.29
C GLY A 258 8.25 3.55 -3.90
N MET A 259 9.04 4.61 -3.69
CA MET A 259 10.44 4.53 -3.23
C MET A 259 10.60 4.82 -1.73
N SER A 260 9.53 5.21 -1.04
CA SER A 260 9.62 5.71 0.33
C SER A 260 9.98 4.63 1.35
N ASP A 261 10.59 5.06 2.45
CA ASP A 261 10.95 4.20 3.57
C ASP A 261 10.74 4.90 4.91
N GLU A 262 10.49 4.10 5.95
CA GLU A 262 10.26 4.58 7.32
C GLU A 262 11.50 4.35 8.21
N LYS A 263 12.59 3.83 7.63
CA LYS A 263 13.90 3.73 8.27
C LYS A 263 14.76 4.90 7.83
N THR A 264 15.21 5.69 8.80
CA THR A 264 16.10 6.83 8.56
C THR A 264 17.22 6.87 9.60
N PRO A 265 18.51 6.90 9.19
CA PRO A 265 18.98 6.72 7.82
C PRO A 265 18.81 5.28 7.31
N ILE A 266 18.82 5.09 6.00
CA ILE A 266 18.88 3.77 5.35
C ILE A 266 20.00 3.77 4.31
N GLN A 267 20.72 2.65 4.21
CA GLN A 267 21.74 2.44 3.19
C GLN A 267 21.29 1.35 2.23
N ASP A 268 21.17 1.71 0.95
CA ASP A 268 20.79 0.75 -0.08
C ASP A 268 22.00 -0.06 -0.58
N LYS A 269 21.74 -1.29 -1.03
CA LYS A 269 22.77 -2.14 -1.62
C LYS A 269 23.20 -1.66 -3.01
N SER A 270 22.28 -1.09 -3.79
CA SER A 270 22.51 -0.60 -5.15
C SER A 270 21.64 0.64 -5.43
N LEU A 271 21.97 1.36 -6.51
CA LEU A 271 21.22 2.52 -6.99
C LEU A 271 20.48 2.19 -8.29
N ASP A 272 19.64 1.15 -8.25
CA ASP A 272 18.91 0.69 -9.43
C ASP A 272 17.65 1.53 -9.68
N LYS A 273 17.51 2.07 -10.90
CA LYS A 273 16.34 2.87 -11.34
C LYS A 273 16.02 4.08 -10.45
N VAL A 274 17.06 4.73 -9.91
CA VAL A 274 16.93 5.92 -9.05
C VAL A 274 16.98 7.23 -9.87
N PRO A 275 16.39 8.34 -9.35
CA PRO A 275 16.39 9.63 -10.03
C PRO A 275 17.73 10.36 -9.87
N ILE A 276 18.79 9.91 -10.58
CA ILE A 276 20.19 10.38 -10.40
C ILE A 276 20.33 11.90 -10.27
N LYS A 277 19.65 12.68 -11.12
CA LYS A 277 19.73 14.15 -11.11
C LYS A 277 19.13 14.82 -9.87
N TRP A 278 18.39 14.08 -9.04
CA TRP A 278 17.75 14.56 -7.81
C TRP A 278 18.44 14.04 -6.54
N LEU A 279 19.46 13.18 -6.66
CA LEU A 279 20.11 12.56 -5.52
C LEU A 279 21.10 13.51 -4.83
N ALA A 280 21.15 13.41 -3.51
CA ALA A 280 22.15 14.08 -2.70
C ALA A 280 23.54 13.44 -2.89
N PRO A 281 24.65 14.18 -2.70
CA PRO A 281 26.00 13.67 -2.89
C PRO A 281 26.31 12.43 -2.05
N GLU A 282 25.89 12.40 -0.79
CA GLU A 282 26.05 11.26 0.12
C GLU A 282 25.27 10.02 -0.34
N THR A 283 24.14 10.21 -1.02
CA THR A 283 23.40 9.12 -1.64
C THR A 283 24.17 8.57 -2.84
N MET A 284 24.73 9.44 -3.67
CA MET A 284 25.51 9.01 -4.85
C MET A 284 26.79 8.27 -4.44
N GLN A 285 27.48 8.73 -3.40
CA GLN A 285 28.75 8.17 -2.95
C GLN A 285 28.55 6.92 -2.08
N ASN A 286 27.68 7.04 -1.07
CA ASN A 286 27.58 6.09 0.03
C ASN A 286 26.26 5.31 0.03
N ARG A 287 25.32 5.63 -0.88
CA ARG A 287 23.99 5.00 -1.00
C ARG A 287 23.13 5.22 0.25
N ILE A 288 23.41 6.29 0.98
CA ILE A 288 22.70 6.67 2.19
C ILE A 288 21.53 7.57 1.82
N TYR A 289 20.35 7.24 2.32
CA TYR A 289 19.15 8.08 2.30
C TYR A 289 18.80 8.49 3.72
N SER A 290 18.34 9.73 3.87
CA SER A 290 17.82 10.27 5.14
C SER A 290 16.77 11.34 4.84
N THR A 291 16.11 11.88 5.86
CA THR A 291 15.24 13.05 5.67
C THR A 291 16.00 14.26 5.10
N LYS A 292 17.33 14.34 5.28
CA LYS A 292 18.16 15.41 4.71
C LYS A 292 18.44 15.23 3.22
N THR A 293 18.43 13.99 2.72
CA THR A 293 18.53 13.75 1.27
C THR A 293 17.27 14.24 0.55
N ASP A 294 16.09 14.18 1.18
CA ASP A 294 14.88 14.79 0.63
C ASP A 294 14.95 16.33 0.62
N VAL A 295 15.67 16.95 1.56
CA VAL A 295 15.93 18.42 1.55
C VAL A 295 16.78 18.81 0.35
N TRP A 296 17.77 17.99 -0.03
CA TRP A 296 18.54 18.20 -1.25
C TRP A 296 17.64 18.16 -2.49
N SER A 297 16.83 17.09 -2.63
CA SER A 297 15.89 16.93 -3.73
C SER A 297 14.85 18.06 -3.77
N TYR A 298 14.42 18.56 -2.61
CA TYR A 298 13.58 19.74 -2.48
C TYR A 298 14.24 20.99 -3.06
N GLY A 299 15.53 21.24 -2.77
CA GLY A 299 16.26 22.37 -3.34
C GLY A 299 16.30 22.34 -4.88
N ILE A 300 16.45 21.15 -5.47
CA ILE A 300 16.38 20.97 -6.93
C ILE A 300 14.96 21.25 -7.44
N MET A 301 13.94 20.80 -6.73
CA MET A 301 12.54 21.08 -7.09
C MET A 301 12.23 22.58 -7.05
N VAL A 302 12.73 23.30 -6.03
CA VAL A 302 12.62 24.76 -5.94
C VAL A 302 13.25 25.44 -7.16
N GLY A 303 14.44 25.00 -7.59
CA GLY A 303 15.08 25.53 -8.79
C GLY A 303 14.33 25.27 -10.11
N ILE A 304 13.44 24.26 -10.15
CA ILE A 304 12.57 23.98 -11.30
C ILE A 304 11.34 24.90 -11.32
N CYS A 305 10.85 25.32 -10.15
CA CYS A 305 9.64 26.15 -10.00
C CYS A 305 9.86 27.59 -10.46
#